data_AF-A0AAV3YWN8-F1
#
_entry.id   AF-A0AAV3YWN8-F1
#
_cell.length_a   1.000
_cell.length_b   1.000
_cell.length_c   1.000
_cell.angle_alpha   90.00
_cell.angle_beta   90.00
_cell.angle_gamma   90.00
#
_symmetry.space_group_name_H-M   'P 1'
#
loop_
_entity.id
_entity.type
_entity.pdbx_description
1 polymer ?
#
loop_
_entity_poly.entity_id
_entity_poly.type
_entity_poly.pdbx_seq_one_letter_code
_entity_poly.pdbx_strand_id
1 'polypeptide(L)'
;MSLGTDASLATIMAKFKSVYGPILSLNTVMATFYSMKQAETEDADSFAQRLEDTAHQAVTLGRVEQKELNALLKEMFCAGLKPQTKLATEFLLENKVLAFDQLSLEVKRREKELNIATTAQVHAAQIMEIAELRSQVAQLTAEIRALKQTSSHSLAATHYNHANSFTSTTPARNLLVPRASVPTSARPNLTWTEANRSRGLTTCFRCGQPGHIAR
;
A
#
# COMPACT_ATOMS: atom_id res chain seq x y z
N MET A 1 19.94 23.99 -48.87
CA MET A 1 19.30 22.67 -49.03
C MET A 1 17.98 22.86 -49.76
N SER A 2 17.95 22.62 -51.07
CA SER A 2 16.74 22.69 -51.88
C SER A 2 16.49 21.30 -52.47
N LEU A 3 15.25 20.84 -52.37
CA LEU A 3 14.76 19.78 -53.25
C LEU A 3 14.41 20.47 -54.57
N GLY A 4 15.00 20.02 -55.68
CA GLY A 4 14.66 20.56 -57.00
C GLY A 4 13.21 20.25 -57.37
N THR A 5 12.71 20.88 -58.43
CA THR A 5 11.34 20.66 -58.93
C THR A 5 11.07 19.21 -59.33
N ASP A 6 12.11 18.43 -59.59
CA ASP A 6 12.02 17.02 -60.00
C ASP A 6 12.20 16.04 -58.83
N ALA A 7 12.17 16.54 -57.58
CA ALA A 7 12.34 15.68 -56.41
C ALA A 7 11.17 14.70 -56.27
N SER A 8 11.47 13.41 -56.40
CA SER A 8 10.48 12.35 -56.18
C SER A 8 9.99 12.34 -54.73
N LEU A 9 8.77 11.85 -54.51
CA LEU A 9 8.21 11.65 -53.16
C LEU A 9 9.14 10.84 -52.26
N ALA A 10 9.80 9.82 -52.80
CA ALA A 10 10.77 9.01 -52.06
C ALA A 10 11.96 9.85 -51.56
N THR A 11 12.48 10.75 -52.39
CA THR A 11 13.57 11.67 -52.03
C THR A 11 13.13 12.68 -50.97
N ILE A 12 11.89 13.17 -51.05
CA ILE A 12 11.31 14.09 -50.06
C ILE A 12 11.17 13.37 -48.71
N MET A 13 10.60 12.16 -48.71
CA MET A 13 10.44 11.34 -47.50
C MET A 13 11.80 10.96 -46.88
N ALA A 14 12.78 10.61 -47.71
CA ALA A 14 14.14 10.32 -47.25
C ALA A 14 14.79 11.55 -46.58
N LYS A 15 14.62 12.75 -47.16
CA LYS A 15 15.12 13.98 -46.53
C LYS A 15 14.37 14.33 -45.25
N PHE A 16 13.05 14.16 -45.21
CA PHE A 16 12.26 14.35 -43.98
C PHE A 16 12.73 13.42 -42.87
N LYS A 17 12.94 12.14 -43.19
CA LYS A 17 13.51 11.16 -42.26
C LYS A 17 14.95 11.50 -41.86
N SER A 18 15.74 12.12 -42.73
CA SER A 18 17.10 12.56 -42.40
C SER A 18 17.13 13.78 -41.48
N VAL A 19 16.16 14.70 -41.59
CA VAL A 19 16.14 15.96 -40.82
C VAL A 19 15.37 15.80 -39.51
N TYR A 20 14.26 15.06 -39.53
CA TYR A 20 13.33 14.90 -38.41
C TYR A 20 13.26 13.47 -37.89
N GLY A 21 13.97 12.53 -38.50
CA GLY A 21 14.01 11.16 -38.01
C GLY A 21 14.69 11.10 -36.64
N PRO A 22 14.36 10.07 -35.84
CA PRO A 22 15.03 9.88 -34.56
C PRO A 22 16.54 9.76 -34.79
N ILE A 23 17.34 10.59 -34.13
CA ILE A 23 18.79 10.41 -34.02
C ILE A 23 19.04 9.32 -32.97
N LEU A 24 18.44 8.15 -33.19
CA LEU A 24 18.69 7.00 -32.34
C LEU A 24 19.94 6.34 -32.87
N SER A 25 21.05 6.59 -32.16
CA SER A 25 22.26 5.84 -32.42
C SER A 25 21.99 4.38 -32.09
N LEU A 26 22.52 3.51 -32.92
CA LEU A 26 22.40 2.06 -32.78
C LEU A 26 22.83 1.55 -31.39
N ASN A 27 23.87 2.17 -30.81
CA ASN A 27 24.34 1.86 -29.46
C ASN A 27 23.31 2.28 -28.39
N THR A 28 22.63 3.41 -28.60
CA THR A 28 21.56 3.87 -27.71
C THR A 28 20.38 2.91 -27.70
N VAL A 29 19.97 2.40 -28.87
CA VAL A 29 18.87 1.44 -28.98
C VAL A 29 19.21 0.14 -28.25
N MET A 30 20.39 -0.44 -28.49
CA MET A 30 20.80 -1.66 -27.80
C MET A 30 20.97 -1.47 -26.29
N ALA A 31 21.58 -0.36 -25.86
CA ALA A 31 21.72 -0.05 -24.43
C ALA A 31 20.36 0.09 -23.76
N THR A 32 19.39 0.73 -24.43
CA THR A 32 18.01 0.82 -23.97
C THR A 32 17.41 -0.58 -23.87
N PHE A 33 17.48 -1.36 -24.95
CA PHE A 33 16.93 -2.71 -25.02
C PHE A 33 17.41 -3.62 -23.86
N TYR A 34 18.72 -3.67 -23.58
CA TYR A 34 19.27 -4.49 -22.49
C TYR A 34 19.01 -3.96 -21.09
N SER A 35 18.65 -2.68 -20.95
CA SER A 35 18.34 -2.06 -19.64
C SER A 35 16.84 -1.97 -19.36
N MET A 36 16.00 -2.36 -20.33
CA MET A 36 14.56 -2.29 -20.20
C MET A 36 14.04 -3.23 -19.11
N LYS A 37 13.20 -2.68 -18.26
CA LYS A 37 12.42 -3.38 -17.24
C LYS A 37 10.99 -2.92 -17.29
N GLN A 38 10.09 -3.78 -16.83
CA GLN A 38 8.68 -3.48 -16.65
C GLN A 38 8.55 -2.44 -15.52
N ALA A 39 7.93 -1.29 -15.81
CA ALA A 39 7.71 -0.24 -14.82
C ALA A 39 6.61 -0.63 -13.83
N GLU A 40 6.63 -0.09 -12.60
CA GLU A 40 5.71 -0.48 -11.52
C GLU A 40 4.22 -0.35 -11.88
N THR A 41 3.87 0.65 -12.68
CA THR A 41 2.49 0.91 -13.14
C THR A 41 2.18 0.28 -14.50
N GLU A 42 3.17 -0.31 -15.17
CA GLU A 42 3.06 -0.85 -16.52
C GLU A 42 2.64 -2.33 -16.46
N ASP A 43 1.72 -2.75 -17.32
CA ASP A 43 1.33 -4.14 -17.48
C ASP A 43 2.35 -4.90 -18.36
N ALA A 44 2.33 -6.23 -18.27
CA ALA A 44 3.22 -7.10 -19.03
C ALA A 44 3.00 -6.96 -20.54
N ASP A 45 1.78 -6.59 -20.96
CA ASP A 45 1.40 -6.36 -22.36
C ASP A 45 2.08 -5.12 -22.94
N SER A 46 1.96 -3.96 -22.26
CA SER A 46 2.64 -2.74 -22.71
C SER A 46 4.15 -2.90 -22.66
N PHE A 47 4.66 -3.62 -21.65
CA PHE A 47 6.09 -3.93 -21.58
C PHE A 47 6.56 -4.80 -22.74
N ALA A 48 5.81 -5.86 -23.10
CA ALA A 48 6.11 -6.71 -24.25
C ALA A 48 6.14 -5.90 -25.55
N GLN A 49 5.11 -5.07 -25.79
CA GLN A 49 5.03 -4.23 -26.98
C GLN A 49 6.22 -3.26 -27.07
N ARG A 50 6.54 -2.57 -25.97
CA ARG A 50 7.68 -1.65 -25.92
C ARG A 50 9.01 -2.37 -26.20
N LEU A 51 9.15 -3.59 -25.70
CA LEU A 51 10.34 -4.42 -25.92
C LEU A 51 10.46 -4.85 -27.39
N GLU A 52 9.36 -5.31 -27.99
CA GLU A 52 9.28 -5.63 -29.42
C GLU A 52 9.62 -4.43 -30.30
N ASP A 53 9.03 -3.27 -30.03
CA ASP A 53 9.25 -2.05 -30.79
C ASP A 53 10.74 -1.67 -30.79
N THR A 54 11.38 -1.75 -29.63
CA THR A 54 12.81 -1.45 -29.46
C THR A 54 13.67 -2.48 -30.19
N ALA A 55 13.29 -3.76 -30.13
CA ALA A 55 14.01 -4.83 -30.81
C ALA A 55 13.89 -4.74 -32.34
N HIS A 56 12.70 -4.40 -32.86
CA HIS A 56 12.48 -4.15 -34.29
C HIS A 56 13.28 -2.95 -34.80
N GLN A 57 13.45 -1.91 -33.97
CA GLN A 57 14.37 -0.81 -34.30
C GLN A 57 15.81 -1.30 -34.40
N ALA A 58 16.27 -2.17 -33.50
CA ALA A 58 17.61 -2.75 -33.56
C ALA A 58 17.83 -3.64 -34.80
N VAL A 59 16.81 -4.40 -35.22
CA VAL A 59 16.83 -5.18 -36.48
C VAL A 59 16.92 -4.24 -37.68
N THR A 60 16.10 -3.19 -37.72
CA THR A 60 16.07 -2.22 -38.83
C THR A 60 17.41 -1.51 -39.01
N LEU A 61 18.16 -1.34 -37.91
CA LEU A 61 19.51 -0.75 -37.91
C LEU A 61 20.62 -1.79 -38.16
N GLY A 62 20.28 -3.07 -38.38
CA GLY A 62 21.19 -4.11 -38.86
C GLY A 62 22.07 -4.77 -37.80
N ARG A 63 21.68 -4.79 -36.52
CA ARG A 63 22.48 -5.43 -35.44
C ARG A 63 21.97 -6.74 -34.92
N VAL A 64 20.68 -7.02 -35.10
CA VAL A 64 20.06 -8.26 -34.62
C VAL A 64 19.55 -9.00 -35.83
N GLU A 65 19.98 -10.25 -35.99
CA GLU A 65 19.39 -11.11 -36.99
C GLU A 65 17.95 -11.45 -36.61
N GLN A 66 17.03 -11.41 -37.58
CA GLN A 66 15.63 -11.75 -37.35
C GLN A 66 15.46 -13.15 -36.74
N LYS A 67 16.41 -14.06 -36.99
CA LYS A 67 16.45 -15.42 -36.44
C LYS A 67 16.72 -15.45 -34.94
N GLU A 68 17.50 -14.50 -34.43
CA GLU A 68 17.89 -14.39 -33.02
C GLU A 68 16.91 -13.54 -32.20
N LEU A 69 16.14 -12.69 -32.88
CA LEU A 69 15.17 -11.77 -32.28
C LEU A 69 14.24 -12.45 -31.26
N ASN A 70 13.66 -13.60 -31.62
CA ASN A 70 12.73 -14.32 -30.75
C ASN A 70 13.40 -14.84 -29.46
N ALA A 71 14.65 -15.30 -29.54
CA ALA A 71 15.38 -15.76 -28.36
C ALA A 71 15.74 -14.57 -27.45
N LEU A 72 16.19 -13.48 -28.06
CA LEU A 72 16.57 -12.26 -27.38
C LEU A 72 15.37 -11.59 -26.68
N LEU A 73 14.22 -11.53 -27.35
CA LEU A 73 12.98 -11.01 -26.79
C LEU A 73 12.54 -11.81 -25.58
N LYS A 74 12.58 -13.15 -25.64
CA LYS A 74 12.25 -13.99 -24.49
C LYS A 74 13.18 -13.73 -23.32
N GLU A 75 14.50 -13.74 -23.56
CA GLU A 75 15.48 -13.54 -22.50
C GLU A 75 15.25 -12.20 -21.79
N MET A 76 15.13 -11.12 -22.56
CA MET A 76 14.96 -9.78 -22.01
C MET A 76 13.60 -9.58 -21.37
N PHE A 77 12.55 -10.17 -21.93
CA PHE A 77 11.22 -10.13 -21.33
C PHE A 77 11.24 -10.82 -19.96
N CYS A 78 11.71 -12.07 -19.89
CA CYS A 78 11.82 -12.81 -18.64
C CYS A 78 12.70 -12.10 -17.59
N ALA A 79 13.79 -11.46 -18.03
CA ALA A 79 14.70 -10.72 -17.15
C ALA A 79 14.09 -9.41 -16.64
N GLY A 80 13.29 -8.74 -17.49
CA GLY A 80 12.72 -7.42 -17.24
C GLY A 80 11.37 -7.41 -16.52
N LEU A 81 10.68 -8.56 -16.39
CA LEU A 81 9.41 -8.66 -15.66
C LEU A 81 9.52 -8.23 -14.19
N LYS A 82 8.43 -7.69 -13.66
CA LYS A 82 8.30 -7.40 -12.22
C LYS A 82 8.51 -8.64 -11.37
N PRO A 83 9.06 -8.52 -10.15
CA PRO A 83 9.28 -9.66 -9.26
C PRO A 83 8.02 -10.50 -9.00
N GLN A 84 6.87 -9.87 -8.78
CA GLN A 84 5.61 -10.56 -8.50
C GLN A 84 5.12 -11.37 -9.71
N THR A 85 5.11 -10.75 -10.89
CA THR A 85 4.75 -11.42 -12.14
C THR A 85 5.74 -12.55 -12.44
N LYS A 86 7.04 -12.29 -12.29
CA LYS A 86 8.11 -13.26 -12.53
C LYS A 86 7.97 -14.52 -11.69
N LEU A 87 7.73 -14.38 -10.38
CA LEU A 87 7.48 -15.51 -9.48
C LEU A 87 6.25 -16.32 -9.89
N ALA A 88 5.16 -15.64 -10.26
CA ALA A 88 3.93 -16.31 -10.69
C ALA A 88 4.06 -17.05 -12.03
N THR A 89 5.04 -16.65 -12.85
CA THR A 89 5.30 -17.22 -14.17
C THR A 89 6.54 -18.09 -14.24
N GLU A 90 7.25 -18.33 -13.13
CA GLU A 90 8.56 -19.00 -13.10
C GLU A 90 8.58 -20.34 -13.86
N PHE A 91 7.57 -21.19 -13.65
CA PHE A 91 7.40 -22.45 -14.37
C PHE A 91 7.24 -22.29 -15.90
N LEU A 92 6.63 -21.19 -16.34
CA LEU A 92 6.50 -20.86 -17.77
C LEU A 92 7.84 -20.38 -18.34
N LEU A 93 8.62 -19.64 -17.54
CA LEU A 93 9.94 -19.13 -17.95
C LEU A 93 10.99 -20.25 -18.04
N GLU A 94 10.84 -21.31 -17.26
CA GLU A 94 11.66 -22.53 -17.36
C GLU A 94 11.36 -23.33 -18.64
N ASN A 95 10.14 -23.24 -19.17
CA ASN A 95 9.73 -23.92 -20.39
C ASN A 95 10.20 -23.17 -21.65
N LYS A 96 11.44 -23.44 -22.07
CA LYS A 96 12.13 -22.82 -23.22
C LYS A 96 11.49 -23.05 -24.61
N VAL A 97 10.40 -23.81 -24.70
CA VAL A 97 9.81 -24.25 -25.98
C VAL A 97 8.86 -23.20 -26.58
N LEU A 98 8.27 -22.32 -25.76
CA LEU A 98 7.26 -21.37 -26.22
C LEU A 98 7.87 -20.28 -27.10
N ALA A 99 7.20 -19.91 -28.20
CA ALA A 99 7.52 -18.70 -28.97
C ALA A 99 7.23 -17.44 -28.12
N PHE A 100 7.85 -16.29 -28.46
CA PHE A 100 7.67 -15.05 -27.70
C PHE A 100 6.19 -14.68 -27.54
N ASP A 101 5.43 -14.70 -28.63
CA ASP A 101 3.99 -14.37 -28.63
C ASP A 101 3.18 -15.28 -27.70
N GLN A 102 3.54 -16.56 -27.61
CA GLN A 102 2.88 -17.50 -26.72
C GLN A 102 3.25 -17.23 -25.26
N LEU A 103 4.54 -16.95 -25.01
CA LEU A 103 5.03 -16.60 -23.69
C LEU A 103 4.37 -15.31 -23.18
N SER A 104 4.28 -14.27 -24.02
CA SER A 104 3.69 -12.98 -23.65
C SER A 104 2.20 -13.13 -23.30
N LEU A 105 1.45 -13.92 -24.06
CA LEU A 105 0.04 -14.23 -23.78
C LEU A 105 -0.17 -14.96 -22.46
N GLU A 106 0.67 -15.97 -22.16
CA GLU A 106 0.58 -16.72 -20.90
C GLU A 106 0.94 -15.85 -19.70
N VAL A 107 2.00 -15.04 -19.81
CA VAL A 107 2.39 -14.07 -18.77
C VAL A 107 1.27 -13.04 -18.54
N LYS A 108 0.68 -12.50 -19.61
CA LYS A 108 -0.45 -11.56 -19.54
C LYS A 108 -1.66 -12.18 -18.83
N ARG A 109 -2.00 -13.42 -19.15
CA ARG A 109 -3.10 -14.14 -18.47
C ARG A 109 -2.82 -14.24 -16.98
N ARG A 110 -1.60 -14.65 -16.62
CA ARG A 110 -1.21 -14.87 -15.22
C ARG A 110 -1.15 -13.57 -14.42
N GLU A 111 -0.64 -12.50 -15.01
CA GLU A 111 -0.62 -11.17 -14.39
C GLU A 111 -2.04 -10.66 -14.11
N LYS A 112 -2.98 -10.88 -15.04
CA LYS A 112 -4.38 -10.51 -14.83
C LYS A 112 -5.00 -11.29 -13.66
N GLU A 113 -4.73 -12.58 -13.56
CA GLU A 113 -5.19 -13.42 -12.42
C GLU A 113 -4.63 -12.92 -11.09
N LEU A 114 -3.34 -12.56 -11.03
CA LEU A 114 -2.72 -11.97 -9.84
C LEU A 114 -3.39 -10.66 -9.46
N ASN A 115 -3.58 -9.74 -10.41
CA ASN A 115 -4.19 -8.44 -10.14
C ASN A 115 -5.62 -8.58 -9.60
N ILE A 116 -6.39 -9.54 -10.11
CA ILE A 116 -7.73 -9.87 -9.60
C ILE A 116 -7.63 -10.40 -8.16
N ALA A 117 -6.72 -11.34 -7.90
CA ALA A 117 -6.53 -11.92 -6.57
C ALA A 117 -6.09 -10.87 -5.54
N THR A 118 -5.15 -9.98 -5.90
CA THR A 118 -4.70 -8.88 -5.04
C THR A 118 -5.83 -7.90 -4.76
N THR A 119 -6.61 -7.53 -5.78
CA THR A 119 -7.77 -6.63 -5.59
C THR A 119 -8.82 -7.26 -4.68
N ALA A 120 -9.09 -8.56 -4.84
CA ALA A 120 -10.00 -9.29 -3.97
C ALA A 120 -9.50 -9.37 -2.52
N GLN A 121 -8.21 -9.59 -2.31
CA GLN A 121 -7.60 -9.58 -0.97
C GLN A 121 -7.68 -8.20 -0.31
N VAL A 122 -7.37 -7.12 -1.04
CA VAL A 122 -7.48 -5.74 -0.52
C VAL A 122 -8.92 -5.42 -0.14
N HIS A 123 -9.89 -5.79 -0.98
CA HIS A 123 -11.31 -5.57 -0.70
C HIS A 123 -11.78 -6.39 0.52
N ALA A 124 -11.33 -7.64 0.65
CA ALA A 124 -11.64 -8.47 1.81
C ALA A 124 -11.06 -7.86 3.11
N ALA A 125 -9.82 -7.36 3.08
CA ALA A 125 -9.21 -6.68 4.21
C ALA A 125 -9.98 -5.41 4.61
N GLN A 126 -10.41 -4.60 3.63
CA GLN A 126 -11.24 -3.42 3.88
C GLN A 126 -12.60 -3.77 4.48
N ILE A 127 -13.25 -4.85 4.02
CA ILE A 127 -14.52 -5.31 4.62
C ILE A 127 -14.33 -5.67 6.09
N MET A 128 -13.24 -6.38 6.42
CA MET A 128 -12.93 -6.75 7.80
C MET A 128 -12.70 -5.52 8.68
N GLU A 129 -11.94 -4.54 8.20
CA GLU A 129 -11.68 -3.29 8.92
C GLU A 129 -12.98 -2.50 9.15
N ILE A 130 -13.86 -2.40 8.14
CA ILE A 130 -15.17 -1.75 8.29
C ILE A 130 -16.04 -2.50 9.30
N ALA A 131 -16.03 -3.82 9.30
CA ALA A 131 -16.77 -4.62 10.27
C ALA A 131 -16.26 -4.39 11.71
N GLU A 132 -14.95 -4.31 11.90
CA GLU A 132 -14.34 -4.00 13.19
C GLU A 132 -14.71 -2.60 13.68
N LEU A 133 -14.60 -1.58 12.82
CA LEU A 133 -15.00 -0.21 13.15
C LEU A 133 -16.48 -0.12 13.53
N ARG A 134 -17.36 -0.84 12.82
CA ARG A 134 -18.79 -0.91 13.16
C ARG A 134 -19.02 -1.54 14.54
N SER A 135 -18.26 -2.58 14.89
CA SER A 135 -18.32 -3.21 16.21
C SER A 135 -17.90 -2.24 17.32
N GLN A 136 -16.79 -1.53 17.14
CA GLN A 136 -16.30 -0.54 18.10
C GLN A 136 -17.31 0.61 18.31
N VAL A 137 -17.93 1.11 17.22
CA VAL A 137 -18.99 2.13 17.31
C VAL A 137 -20.22 1.62 18.05
N ALA A 138 -20.64 0.37 17.81
CA ALA A 138 -21.76 -0.23 18.52
C ALA A 138 -21.47 -0.35 20.03
N GLN A 139 -20.25 -0.76 20.39
CA GLN A 139 -19.80 -0.83 21.79
C GLN A 139 -19.80 0.55 22.46
N LEU A 140 -19.17 1.56 21.84
CA LEU A 140 -19.17 2.92 22.38
C LEU A 140 -20.57 3.49 22.53
N THR A 141 -21.46 3.19 21.59
CA THR A 141 -22.87 3.62 21.66
C THR A 141 -23.61 2.96 22.84
N ALA A 142 -23.33 1.68 23.12
CA ALA A 142 -23.88 0.98 24.26
C ALA A 142 -23.35 1.56 25.59
N GLU A 143 -22.06 1.85 25.68
CA GLU A 143 -21.43 2.46 26.85
C GLU A 143 -21.99 3.87 27.13
N ILE A 144 -22.16 4.70 26.10
CA ILE A 144 -22.81 6.03 26.22
C ILE A 144 -24.24 5.89 26.75
N ARG A 145 -24.99 4.89 26.29
CA ARG A 145 -26.36 4.65 26.77
C ARG A 145 -26.37 4.23 28.25
N ALA A 146 -25.46 3.33 28.64
CA ALA A 146 -25.32 2.90 30.02
C ALA A 146 -24.93 4.06 30.96
N LEU A 147 -23.96 4.88 30.55
CA LEU A 147 -23.54 6.09 31.27
C LEU A 147 -24.68 7.10 31.46
N LYS A 148 -25.51 7.31 30.43
CA LYS A 148 -26.69 8.18 30.55
C LYS A 148 -27.70 7.63 31.55
N GLN A 149 -27.94 6.31 31.56
CA GLN A 149 -28.86 5.68 32.50
C GLN A 149 -28.37 5.77 33.95
N THR A 150 -27.10 5.48 34.22
CA THR A 150 -26.52 5.60 35.57
C THR A 150 -26.50 7.05 36.05
N SER A 151 -26.22 8.02 35.17
CA SER A 151 -26.31 9.44 35.49
C SER A 151 -27.74 9.88 35.85
N SER A 152 -28.77 9.36 35.15
CA SER A 152 -30.17 9.63 35.49
C SER A 152 -30.64 8.98 36.80
N HIS A 153 -30.13 7.79 37.14
CA HIS A 153 -30.46 7.13 38.41
C HIS A 153 -29.78 7.77 39.63
N SER A 154 -28.59 8.36 39.47
CA SER A 154 -27.89 9.07 40.55
C SER A 154 -28.63 10.33 41.04
N LEU A 155 -29.48 10.94 40.21
CA LEU A 155 -30.29 12.10 40.60
C LEU A 155 -31.64 11.72 41.23
N ALA A 156 -32.06 10.45 41.13
CA ALA A 156 -33.30 9.96 41.72
C ALA A 156 -33.11 9.31 43.11
N ALA A 157 -31.87 8.94 43.48
CA ALA A 157 -31.57 8.19 44.71
C ALA A 157 -31.14 9.05 45.92
N THR A 158 -31.17 10.38 45.84
CA THR A 158 -30.73 11.26 46.95
C THR A 158 -31.86 11.80 47.83
N HIS A 159 -33.08 11.30 47.68
CA HIS A 159 -34.21 11.61 48.57
C HIS A 159 -34.90 10.31 48.95
N TYR A 160 -34.53 9.71 50.08
CA TYR A 160 -35.43 9.04 51.04
C TYR A 160 -34.59 8.30 52.09
N ASN A 161 -34.53 8.87 53.30
CA ASN A 161 -34.82 8.23 54.60
C ASN A 161 -33.99 8.84 55.72
N HIS A 162 -34.53 9.90 56.30
CA HIS A 162 -34.19 10.36 57.64
C HIS A 162 -35.46 10.28 58.48
N ALA A 163 -35.65 9.20 59.25
CA ALA A 163 -36.64 9.13 60.32
C ALA A 163 -36.19 8.13 61.39
N ASN A 164 -35.98 8.67 62.58
CA ASN A 164 -35.62 8.00 63.82
C ASN A 164 -36.73 7.08 64.35
N SER A 165 -36.34 6.03 65.08
CA SER A 165 -36.98 5.70 66.35
C SER A 165 -36.05 4.86 67.25
N PHE A 166 -35.75 5.44 68.41
CA PHE A 166 -35.16 4.85 69.61
C PHE A 166 -36.05 3.75 70.21
N THR A 167 -35.47 2.65 70.71
CA THR A 167 -35.64 2.21 72.11
C THR A 167 -34.53 1.23 72.52
N SER A 168 -34.05 1.44 73.73
CA SER A 168 -32.89 0.87 74.43
C SER A 168 -33.21 -0.39 75.25
N THR A 169 -32.30 -1.38 75.30
CA THR A 169 -31.83 -2.04 76.56
C THR A 169 -30.66 -3.03 76.31
N THR A 170 -29.55 -2.80 77.02
CA THR A 170 -28.30 -3.60 77.17
C THR A 170 -28.41 -4.60 78.36
N PRO A 171 -27.38 -5.38 78.82
CA PRO A 171 -25.95 -5.56 78.43
C PRO A 171 -25.54 -7.07 78.27
N ALA A 172 -24.35 -7.53 77.86
CA ALA A 172 -23.03 -7.32 78.47
C ALA A 172 -21.87 -7.97 77.67
N ARG A 173 -20.74 -7.23 77.67
CA ARG A 173 -19.32 -7.64 77.85
C ARG A 173 -18.69 -8.82 77.06
N ASN A 174 -17.75 -8.49 76.17
CA ASN A 174 -16.29 -8.54 76.42
C ASN A 174 -15.55 -7.97 75.18
N LEU A 175 -15.01 -6.75 75.26
CA LEU A 175 -13.59 -6.44 75.52
C LEU A 175 -12.60 -7.23 74.65
N LEU A 176 -12.05 -6.60 73.59
CA LEU A 176 -10.61 -6.40 73.39
C LEU A 176 -10.35 -5.50 72.17
N VAL A 177 -9.79 -4.32 72.44
CA VAL A 177 -9.15 -3.33 71.56
C VAL A 177 -7.90 -2.91 72.37
N PRO A 178 -6.68 -2.76 71.80
CA PRO A 178 -6.35 -1.67 70.87
C PRO A 178 -5.31 -2.08 69.79
N ARG A 179 -4.91 -1.30 68.79
CA ARG A 179 -4.82 0.16 68.65
C ARG A 179 -4.57 0.50 67.19
N ALA A 180 -5.12 1.63 66.78
CA ALA A 180 -4.95 2.26 65.48
C ALA A 180 -3.55 2.84 65.24
N SER A 181 -3.19 2.98 63.96
CA SER A 181 -2.71 4.26 63.41
C SER A 181 -2.57 4.17 61.88
N VAL A 182 -3.56 4.71 61.16
CA VAL A 182 -3.34 5.33 59.85
C VAL A 182 -3.66 6.80 60.04
N PRO A 183 -2.66 7.66 59.86
CA PRO A 183 -2.85 8.87 59.07
C PRO A 183 -1.75 8.86 58.01
N THR A 184 -1.98 9.24 56.77
CA THR A 184 -2.06 10.65 56.37
C THR A 184 -2.06 10.63 54.85
N SER A 185 -2.78 11.58 54.26
CA SER A 185 -2.79 11.96 52.85
C SER A 185 -1.50 11.68 52.07
N ALA A 186 -1.62 10.95 50.96
CA ALA A 186 -0.72 11.06 49.83
C ALA A 186 -1.55 11.13 48.55
N ARG A 187 -1.73 12.35 48.04
CA ARG A 187 -2.03 12.57 46.62
C ARG A 187 -0.94 11.89 45.79
N PRO A 188 -1.25 11.04 44.79
CA PRO A 188 -0.36 10.95 43.66
C PRO A 188 -0.60 12.21 42.83
N ASN A 189 0.36 13.10 42.96
CA ASN A 189 0.61 14.15 41.99
C ASN A 189 0.63 13.52 40.59
N LEU A 190 -0.11 14.10 39.66
CA LEU A 190 -0.04 13.80 38.23
C LEU A 190 1.37 14.13 37.74
N THR A 191 2.33 13.22 37.94
CA THR A 191 3.57 13.20 37.19
C THR A 191 3.36 12.23 36.04
N TRP A 192 2.93 12.78 34.91
CA TRP A 192 3.10 12.16 33.60
C TRP A 192 4.59 12.09 33.29
N THR A 193 5.31 11.18 33.95
CA THR A 193 6.64 10.77 33.51
C THR A 193 6.48 9.55 32.64
N GLU A 194 6.51 9.81 31.34
CA GLU A 194 7.32 9.07 30.37
C GLU A 194 7.52 7.59 30.68
N ALA A 195 6.52 6.80 30.31
CA ALA A 195 6.75 5.42 29.95
C ALA A 195 6.01 5.11 28.64
N ASN A 196 6.80 5.20 27.57
CA ASN A 196 6.75 4.24 26.46
C ASN A 196 5.54 4.33 25.50
N ARG A 197 5.49 5.43 24.73
CA ARG A 197 4.83 5.44 23.41
C ARG A 197 5.82 5.80 22.32
N SER A 198 6.61 4.83 21.91
CA SER A 198 7.34 4.84 20.63
C SER A 198 6.39 4.63 19.44
N ARG A 199 5.27 5.35 19.38
CA ARG A 199 4.49 5.50 18.15
C ARG A 199 4.99 6.76 17.47
N GLY A 200 5.63 6.59 16.32
CA GLY A 200 6.36 7.61 15.57
C GLY A 200 5.70 8.98 15.62
N LEU A 201 6.44 9.96 16.15
CA LEU A 201 6.04 11.35 16.15
C LEU A 201 5.77 11.77 14.71
N THR A 202 4.50 12.02 14.38
CA THR A 202 4.13 12.64 13.10
C THR A 202 4.75 14.02 13.07
N THR A 203 5.72 14.21 12.19
CA THR A 203 6.38 15.50 11.95
C THR A 203 5.56 16.32 10.96
N CYS A 204 5.47 17.62 11.20
CA CYS A 204 4.78 18.53 10.28
C CYS A 204 5.52 18.57 8.93
N PHE A 205 4.85 18.22 7.83
CA PHE A 205 5.45 18.22 6.49
C PHE A 205 6.00 19.60 6.07
N ARG A 206 5.50 20.70 6.67
CA ARG A 206 5.92 22.06 6.32
C ARG A 206 7.14 22.56 7.11
N CYS A 207 7.34 22.14 8.36
CA CYS A 207 8.42 22.66 9.21
C CYS A 207 9.30 21.59 9.89
N GLY A 208 8.98 20.31 9.73
CA GLY A 208 9.73 19.20 10.31
C GLY A 208 9.60 19.05 11.83
N GLN A 209 8.92 19.96 12.53
CA GLN A 209 8.75 19.86 13.99
C GLN A 209 7.66 18.84 14.36
N PRO A 210 7.86 18.08 15.45
CA PRO A 210 6.86 17.14 15.94
C PRO A 210 5.68 17.85 16.60
N GLY A 211 4.51 17.20 16.61
CA GLY A 211 3.39 17.59 17.47
C GLY A 211 2.33 18.51 16.86
N HIS A 212 2.34 18.74 15.54
CA HIS A 212 1.24 19.42 14.85
C HIS A 212 1.11 19.02 13.37
N ILE A 213 -0.08 19.22 12.80
CA ILE A 213 -0.38 19.09 11.36
C ILE A 213 -0.62 20.50 10.81
N ALA A 214 -0.03 20.83 9.65
CA ALA A 214 -0.15 22.15 9.05
C ALA A 214 -1.63 22.51 8.81
N ARG A 215 -2.06 23.67 9.32
CA ARG A 215 -3.31 24.32 8.93
C ARG A 215 -3.12 25.15 7.66
#